data_AF-A0A7C0WR13-F1
#
_entry.id   AF-A0A7C0WR13-F1
#
_cell.length_a   1.000
_cell.length_b   1.000
_cell.length_c   1.000
_cell.angle_alpha   90.00
_cell.angle_beta   90.00
_cell.angle_gamma   90.00
#
_symmetry.space_group_name_H-M   'P 1'
#
loop_
_entity.id
_entity.type
_entity.pdbx_description
1 polymer ?
#
loop_
_entity_poly.entity_id
_entity_poly.type
_entity_poly.pdbx_seq_one_letter_code
_entity_poly.pdbx_strand_id
1 'polypeptide(L)' 'MATEIILLEDVEGLGEQGDIVTVADGYARNYLLPRKLAERATPEARRRVEKIRRARRERMERE' A
#
# COMPACT_ATOMS: atom_id res chain seq x y z
N MET A 1 8.85 11.79 11.52
CA MET A 1 9.26 10.49 10.97
C MET A 1 8.09 9.93 10.21
N ALA A 2 8.33 9.40 9.01
CA ALA A 2 7.30 8.87 8.14
C ALA A 2 7.72 7.48 7.63
N THR A 3 6.75 6.58 7.56
CA THR A 3 6.92 5.19 7.14
C THR A 3 6.06 4.95 5.91
N GLU A 4 6.68 4.37 4.89
CA GLU A 4 5.97 3.88 3.71
C GLU A 4 5.36 2.51 4.00
N ILE A 5 4.09 2.37 3.66
CA ILE A 5 3.30 1.16 3.83
C ILE A 5 2.54 0.85 2.55
N ILE A 6 2.18 -0.41 2.39
CA ILE A 6 1.29 -0.89 1.33
C ILE A 6 -0.05 -1.19 1.98
N LEU A 7 -1.12 -0.63 1.46
CA LEU A 7 -2.47 -0.90 1.95
C LEU A 7 -2.92 -2.29 1.52
N LEU A 8 -3.42 -3.07 2.47
CA LEU A 8 -3.96 -4.40 2.24
C LEU A 8 -5.48 -4.37 2.05
N GLU A 9 -6.13 -3.29 2.49
CA GLU A 9 -7.55 -3.03 2.35
C GLU A 9 -7.76 -1.57 1.96
N ASP A 10 -8.95 -1.24 1.44
CA ASP A 10 -9.35 0.14 1.18
C ASP A 10 -9.50 0.88 2.52
N VAL A 11 -8.78 2.00 2.67
CA VAL A 11 -8.83 2.81 3.88
C VAL A 11 -9.33 4.19 3.50
N GLU A 12 -10.50 4.54 4.03
CA GLU A 12 -11.14 5.83 3.77
C GLU A 12 -10.20 6.99 4.14
N GLY A 13 -10.03 7.93 3.20
CA GLY A 13 -9.15 9.08 3.37
C GLY A 13 -7.64 8.79 3.23
N LEU A 14 -7.25 7.55 2.93
CA LEU A 14 -5.85 7.16 2.75
C LEU A 14 -5.55 6.60 1.36
N GLY A 15 -6.39 5.69 0.85
CA GLY A 15 -6.22 5.09 -0.48
C GLY A 15 -6.88 3.73 -0.62
N GLU A 16 -6.69 3.11 -1.78
CA GLU A 16 -7.25 1.80 -2.10
C GLU A 16 -6.26 0.66 -1.80
N GLN A 17 -6.78 -0.56 -1.76
CA GLN A 17 -6.01 -1.79 -1.61
C GLN A 17 -4.92 -1.88 -2.69
N GLY A 18 -3.67 -2.03 -2.23
CA GLY A 18 -2.48 -2.13 -3.06
C GLY A 18 -1.81 -0.80 -3.38
N ASP A 19 -2.30 0.32 -2.84
CA ASP A 19 -1.58 1.58 -2.92
C ASP A 19 -0.45 1.66 -1.90
N ILE A 20 0.62 2.35 -2.33
CA ILE A 20 1.79 2.64 -1.51
C ILE A 20 1.62 4.07 -1.00
N VAL A 21 1.48 4.22 0.32
CA VAL A 21 1.25 5.51 0.97
C VAL A 21 2.30 5.77 2.03
N THR A 22 2.66 7.03 2.19
CA THR A 22 3.58 7.48 3.24
C THR A 22 2.77 8.04 4.40
N VAL A 23 2.86 7.42 5.57
CA VAL A 23 2.11 7.82 6.77
C VAL A 23 3.06 8.11 7.94
N ALA A 24 2.55 8.75 8.98
CA ALA A 24 3.32 8.91 10.22
C ALA A 24 3.64 7.55 10.86
N ASP A 25 4.83 7.40 11.42
CA ASP A 25 5.29 6.14 12.04
C ASP A 25 4.33 5.63 13.12
N GLY A 26 3.78 6.53 13.94
CA GLY A 26 2.81 6.18 14.97
C GLY A 26 1.51 5.62 14.39
N TYR A 27 1.05 6.15 13.25
CA TYR A 27 -0.16 5.68 12.59
C TYR A 27 0.05 4.29 11.97
N ALA A 28 1.20 4.06 11.32
CA ALA A 28 1.57 2.74 10.84
C ALA A 28 1.67 1.72 12.00
N ARG A 29 2.42 2.04 13.06
CA ARG A 29 2.73 1.10 14.15
C ARG A 29 1.56 0.82 15.09
N ASN A 30 0.74 1.82 15.39
CA ASN A 30 -0.32 1.68 16.40
C ASN A 30 -1.69 1.35 15.81
N TYR A 31 -1.93 1.69 14.54
CA TYR A 31 -3.25 1.53 13.91
C TYR A 31 -3.23 0.53 12.75
N LEU A 32 -2.42 0.78 11.72
CA LEU A 32 -2.53 0.03 10.47
C LEU A 32 -1.90 -1.38 10.54
N LEU A 33 -0.68 -1.49 11.07
CA LEU A 33 0.03 -2.76 11.16
C LEU A 33 -0.65 -3.76 12.12
N PRO A 34 -1.06 -3.38 13.34
CA PRO A 34 -1.72 -4.33 14.26
C PRO A 34 -3.09 -4.80 13.76
N ARG A 35 -3.80 -3.94 13.01
CA ARG A 35 -5.10 -4.26 12.41
C ARG A 35 -5.01 -4.98 11.07
N LYS A 36 -3.79 -5.24 10.57
CA LYS A 36 -3.55 -5.85 9.25
C LYS A 36 -4.16 -5.07 8.07
N LEU A 37 -4.39 -3.77 8.24
CA LEU A 37 -4.87 -2.88 7.18
C LEU A 37 -3.75 -2.49 6.21
N ALA A 38 -2.49 -2.66 6.63
CA ALA A 38 -1.33 -2.37 5.79
C ALA A 38 -0.16 -3.31 6.12
N GLU A 39 0.76 -3.48 5.18
CA GLU A 39 2.09 -4.07 5.38
C GLU A 39 3.20 -3.02 5.21
N ARG A 40 4.40 -3.30 5.73
CA ARG A 40 5.56 -2.43 5.51
C ARG A 40 6.00 -2.47 4.05
N ALA A 41 6.26 -1.31 3.46
CA ALA A 41 6.76 -1.21 2.10
C ALA A 41 8.27 -1.54 2.01
N THR A 42 8.63 -2.81 2.24
CA THR A 42 9.99 -3.31 2.02
C THR A 42 10.35 -3.25 0.54
N PRO A 43 11.65 -3.21 0.16
CA PRO A 43 12.05 -3.18 -1.24
C PRO A 43 11.46 -4.32 -2.08
N GLU A 44 11.31 -5.50 -1.49
CA GLU A 44 10.69 -6.66 -2.14
C GLU A 44 9.18 -6.49 -2.31
N ALA A 45 8.49 -6.03 -1.25
CA ALA A 45 7.04 -5.80 -1.29
C ALA A 45 6.68 -4.71 -2.31
N ARG A 46 7.48 -3.63 -2.41
CA ARG A 46 7.32 -2.59 -3.42
C ARG A 46 7.40 -3.14 -4.83
N ARG A 47 8.43 -3.93 -5.13
CA ARG A 47 8.60 -4.54 -6.47
C ARG A 47 7.41 -5.43 -6.83
N ARG A 48 6.89 -6.20 -5.87
CA ARG A 48 5.71 -7.04 -6.06
C ARG A 48 4.47 -6.19 -6.39
N VAL A 49 4.20 -5.16 -5.59
CA VAL A 49 3.03 -4.29 -5.77
C VAL A 49 3.12 -3.50 -7.06
N GLU A 50 4.29 -2.95 -7.39
CA GLU A 50 4.50 -2.21 -8.63
C GLU A 50 4.27 -3.08 -9.86
N LYS A 51 4.73 -4.34 -9.83
CA LYS A 51 4.45 -5.31 -10.90
C LYS A 51 2.94 -5.59 -11.04
N ILE A 52 2.23 -5.76 -9.93
CA ILE A 52 0.78 -5.98 -9.93
C ILE A 52 0.04 -4.73 -10.44
N ARG A 53 0.42 -3.53 -9.98
CA ARG A 53 -0.18 -2.27 -10.44
C ARG A 53 0.06 -2.04 -11.92
N ARG A 54 1.27 -2.29 -12.40
CA ARG A 54 1.60 -2.19 -13.83
C ARG A 54 0.76 -3.15 -14.67
N ALA A 55 0.67 -4.42 -14.26
CA ALA A 55 -0.16 -5.40 -14.94
C ALA A 55 -1.66 -5.04 -14.91
N ARG A 56 -2.16 -4.43 -13.81
CA ARG A 56 -3.54 -3.92 -13.73
C ARG A 56 -3.76 -2.73 -14.67
N ARG A 57 -2.83 -1.77 -14.71
CA ARG A 57 -2.91 -0.61 -15.63
C ARG A 57 -2.89 -1.05 -17.08
N GLU A 58 -1.97 -1.92 -17.46
CA GLU A 58 -1.88 -2.46 -18.82
C GLU A 58 -3.13 -3.22 -19.25
N ARG A 59 -3.91 -3.79 -18.32
CA ARG A 59 -5.21 -4.41 -18.61
C ARG A 59 -6.32 -3.37 -18.77
N MET A 60 -6.39 -2.38 -17.89
CA MET A 60 -7.39 -1.31 -17.97
C MET A 60 -7.20 -0.42 -19.20
N GLU A 61 -5.96 -0.23 -19.67
CA GLU A 61 -5.68 0.54 -20.89
C GLU A 61 -6.03 -0.20 -22.19
N ARG A 62 -6.29 -1.51 -22.12
CA ARG A 62 -6.64 -2.34 -23.29
C ARG A 62 -8.15 -2.51 -23.47
N GLU A 63 -8.96 -2.13 -22.49
CA GLU A 63 -10.43 -1.99 -22.60
C GLU A 63 -10.81 -0.56 -23.00
#